data_AF-A0A3C1MRK7-F1
#
_entry.id   AF-A0A3C1MRK7-F1
#
_cell.length_a   1.000
_cell.length_b   1.000
_cell.length_c   1.000
_cell.angle_alpha   90.00
_cell.angle_beta   90.00
_cell.angle_gamma   90.00
#
_symmetry.space_group_name_H-M   'P 1'
#
loop_
_entity.id
_entity.type
_entity.pdbx_description
1 polymer ?
#
loop_
_entity_poly.entity_id
_entity_poly.type
_entity_poly.pdbx_seq_one_letter_code
_entity_poly.pdbx_strand_id
1 'polypeptide(L)'
;MSYEYSSESRRLDLPNPFKVENYFYLTAALILLLAAISLLLLSRHALATHLSFWSLLPLLMGVFLLFKGIDYARRALMQLRFFFGRGEPKSLAQDMGVDQTGKSTGADALKETLRQNALVFQEPQGALNGLLYSWIPQLIYAPHPIQVIAQRQFQTGLAIAVTMLSLLIAWIAFSNPQASSWMGLFYFGFAVFLLIKPLEQGANAKTDLGIKGLVGLVLASIFGPVLIPLVSHALPDLSWLSLNGQALFLLLAALGAVALFFVALTKQMIAPPPTTMACEQQALSMNSHPKQLIDELDRMLQTGWTEQVPNRRYARIFPTIGNGTGSFASEVLEETQPMPREDLRKIDLAACFALPRYHWLLWLNSMGVILTLLGAAALVVFAALLNPLNFEPGVTAYLAFGAAMLVVGNFCFKAGHALWGRFDFVSELIWVEMSGNYQSAKLEYGNQFTDRIKSEKQVINIETMTLRVWVAQFETVSFGKHSERWLVGMRGLPDKAKYLAQHLAQFAADQSIIVAPGSSADMQKVATLGALNQLGGGQVPAGLPQAMLQALGSTQTSPAQTLHCPACQAVVEAGARFCSECGSVTSPSV
;
A
#
# COMPACT_ATOMS: atom_id res chain seq x y z
N MET A 1 -7.68 -5.20 -20.36
CA MET A 1 -7.71 -6.63 -19.99
C MET A 1 -7.39 -6.69 -18.51
N SER A 2 -8.41 -6.79 -17.66
CA SER A 2 -8.28 -7.05 -16.23
C SER A 2 -7.70 -8.44 -16.07
N TYR A 3 -6.55 -8.57 -15.41
CA TYR A 3 -6.08 -9.87 -14.97
C TYR A 3 -6.67 -10.10 -13.59
N GLU A 4 -7.75 -10.88 -13.54
CA GLU A 4 -8.27 -11.45 -12.30
C GLU A 4 -7.16 -12.35 -11.73
N TYR A 5 -6.68 -12.05 -10.52
CA TYR A 5 -5.66 -12.86 -9.84
C TYR A 5 -6.20 -14.25 -9.47
N SER A 6 -7.51 -14.36 -9.26
CA SER A 6 -8.27 -15.60 -9.19
C SER A 6 -9.68 -15.33 -9.72
N SER A 7 -10.24 -16.27 -10.49
CA SER A 7 -11.65 -16.23 -10.89
C SER A 7 -12.59 -16.56 -9.72
N GLU A 8 -12.03 -17.02 -8.59
CA GLU A 8 -12.77 -17.53 -7.43
C GLU A 8 -13.05 -16.44 -6.37
N SER A 9 -12.25 -15.37 -6.32
CA SER A 9 -12.31 -14.40 -5.22
C SER A 9 -12.11 -12.95 -5.68
N ARG A 10 -13.10 -12.11 -5.37
CA ARG A 10 -13.09 -10.66 -5.60
C ARG A 10 -12.47 -9.86 -4.45
N ARG A 11 -11.78 -10.50 -3.50
CA ARG A 11 -11.22 -9.80 -2.32
C ARG A 11 -10.13 -8.80 -2.69
N LEU A 12 -9.43 -9.03 -3.80
CA LEU A 12 -8.44 -8.12 -4.36
C LEU A 12 -9.04 -7.03 -5.26
N ASP A 13 -10.34 -7.11 -5.58
CA ASP A 13 -11.08 -6.04 -6.26
C ASP A 13 -11.47 -4.95 -5.25
N LEU A 14 -10.50 -4.08 -4.94
CA LEU A 14 -10.78 -2.93 -4.08
C LEU A 14 -11.80 -1.98 -4.74
N PRO A 15 -12.82 -1.51 -4.00
CA PRO A 15 -13.69 -0.45 -4.50
C PRO A 15 -12.85 0.81 -4.69
N ASN A 16 -13.01 1.44 -5.85
CA ASN A 16 -12.33 2.67 -6.18
C ASN A 16 -12.71 3.80 -5.19
N PRO A 17 -11.81 4.30 -4.33
CA PRO A 17 -12.16 5.35 -3.35
C PRO A 17 -12.40 6.69 -4.03
N PHE A 18 -11.83 6.88 -5.22
CA PHE A 18 -12.07 8.06 -6.03
C PHE A 18 -13.45 8.05 -6.68
N LYS A 19 -14.25 6.98 -6.56
CA LYS A 19 -15.61 6.94 -7.12
C LYS A 19 -16.45 8.11 -6.60
N VAL A 20 -16.37 8.40 -5.30
CA VAL A 20 -17.11 9.52 -4.69
C VAL A 20 -16.50 10.86 -5.08
N GLU A 21 -15.16 10.98 -5.07
CA GLU A 21 -14.45 12.17 -5.53
C GLU A 21 -14.78 12.51 -7.00
N ASN A 22 -14.87 11.49 -7.87
CA ASN A 22 -15.18 11.61 -9.28
C ASN A 22 -16.53 12.27 -9.54
N TYR A 23 -17.55 12.04 -8.70
CA TYR A 23 -18.82 12.75 -8.82
C TYR A 23 -18.63 14.26 -8.66
N PHE A 24 -17.78 14.70 -7.72
CA PHE A 24 -17.48 16.12 -7.54
C PHE A 24 -16.65 16.69 -8.69
N TYR A 25 -15.66 15.95 -9.21
CA TYR A 25 -14.92 16.39 -10.39
C TYR A 25 -15.80 16.46 -11.65
N LEU A 26 -16.69 15.50 -11.86
CA LEU A 26 -17.59 15.47 -13.02
C LEU A 26 -18.65 16.57 -12.94
N THR A 27 -19.20 16.85 -11.76
CA THR A 27 -20.12 17.98 -11.55
C THR A 27 -19.43 19.32 -11.77
N ALA A 28 -18.23 19.51 -11.20
CA ALA A 28 -17.42 20.70 -11.46
C ALA A 28 -17.03 20.84 -12.95
N ALA A 29 -16.68 19.74 -13.62
CA ALA A 29 -16.40 19.74 -15.05
C ALA A 29 -17.63 20.16 -15.87
N LEU A 30 -18.81 19.61 -15.56
CA LEU A 30 -20.07 19.98 -16.23
C LEU A 30 -20.37 21.48 -16.07
N ILE A 31 -20.22 22.01 -14.85
CA ILE A 31 -20.40 23.44 -14.55
C ILE A 31 -19.46 24.29 -15.42
N LEU A 32 -18.17 23.94 -15.46
CA LEU A 32 -17.17 24.65 -16.24
C LEU A 32 -17.44 24.58 -17.76
N LEU A 33 -17.87 23.43 -18.26
CA LEU A 33 -18.21 23.25 -19.68
C LEU A 33 -19.45 24.07 -20.08
N LEU A 34 -20.51 24.06 -19.27
CA LEU A 34 -21.71 24.86 -19.52
C LEU A 34 -21.41 26.36 -19.48
N ALA A 35 -20.60 26.80 -18.51
CA ALA A 35 -20.15 28.19 -18.43
C ALA A 35 -19.25 28.57 -19.62
N ALA A 36 -18.33 27.68 -20.03
CA ALA A 36 -17.51 27.90 -21.22
C ALA A 36 -18.35 28.09 -22.48
N ILE A 37 -19.33 27.21 -22.74
CA ILE A 37 -20.24 27.33 -23.88
C ILE A 37 -21.00 28.67 -23.81
N SER A 38 -21.51 29.02 -22.64
CA SER A 38 -22.23 30.29 -22.43
C SER A 38 -21.34 31.50 -22.74
N LEU A 39 -20.09 31.51 -22.26
CA LEU A 39 -19.11 32.55 -22.53
C LEU A 39 -18.75 32.65 -24.02
N LEU A 40 -18.59 31.53 -24.71
CA LEU A 40 -18.31 31.51 -26.15
C LEU A 40 -19.48 32.08 -26.95
N LEU A 41 -20.73 31.75 -26.59
CA LEU A 41 -21.93 32.30 -27.22
C LEU A 41 -22.06 33.82 -26.99
N LEU A 42 -21.83 34.27 -25.75
CA LEU A 42 -21.84 35.71 -25.41
C LEU A 42 -20.71 36.45 -26.13
N SER A 43 -19.52 35.85 -26.22
CA SER A 43 -18.39 36.46 -26.94
C SER A 43 -18.69 36.65 -28.43
N ARG A 44 -19.40 35.70 -29.06
CA ARG A 44 -19.77 35.81 -30.47
C ARG A 44 -20.62 37.05 -30.72
N HIS A 45 -21.57 37.32 -29.84
CA HIS A 45 -22.41 38.52 -29.93
C HIS A 45 -21.59 39.80 -29.75
N ALA A 46 -20.71 39.84 -28.74
CA ALA A 46 -19.85 41.00 -28.47
C ALA A 46 -18.86 41.30 -29.62
N LEU A 47 -18.20 40.26 -30.17
CA LEU A 47 -17.26 40.42 -31.29
C LEU A 47 -17.95 40.88 -32.58
N ALA A 48 -19.21 40.49 -32.80
CA ALA A 48 -19.97 40.92 -33.97
C ALA A 48 -20.31 42.42 -33.92
N THR A 49 -20.42 43.01 -32.72
CA THR A 49 -20.73 44.43 -32.53
C THR A 49 -19.52 45.35 -32.62
N HIS A 50 -18.40 45.02 -31.97
CA HIS A 50 -17.19 45.84 -32.00
C HIS A 50 -15.96 45.03 -31.58
N LEU A 51 -14.89 45.08 -32.38
CA LEU A 51 -13.66 44.34 -32.11
C LEU A 51 -12.73 45.16 -31.20
N SER A 52 -12.75 44.84 -29.91
CA SER A 52 -11.94 45.49 -28.87
C SER A 52 -11.29 44.46 -27.95
N PHE A 53 -10.23 44.86 -27.21
CA PHE A 53 -9.63 44.00 -26.19
C PHE A 53 -10.66 43.46 -25.18
N TRP A 54 -11.60 44.30 -24.75
CA TRP A 54 -12.66 43.90 -23.83
C TRP A 54 -13.59 42.85 -24.41
N SER A 55 -13.95 42.94 -25.70
CA SER A 55 -14.75 41.90 -26.37
C SER A 55 -14.03 40.54 -26.48
N LEU A 56 -12.69 40.52 -26.45
CA LEU A 56 -11.90 39.29 -26.50
C LEU A 56 -11.81 38.57 -25.14
N LEU A 57 -12.00 39.27 -24.01
CA LEU A 57 -11.89 38.68 -22.68
C LEU A 57 -12.87 37.51 -22.46
N PRO A 58 -14.18 37.63 -22.73
CA PRO A 58 -15.13 36.50 -22.65
C PRO A 58 -14.70 35.28 -23.46
N LEU A 59 -14.12 35.49 -24.65
CA LEU A 59 -13.61 34.42 -25.49
C LEU A 59 -12.43 33.69 -24.80
N LEU A 60 -11.42 34.43 -24.34
CA LEU A 60 -10.26 33.87 -23.64
C LEU A 60 -10.67 33.11 -22.37
N MET A 61 -11.59 33.66 -21.60
CA MET A 61 -12.13 32.99 -20.42
C MET A 61 -12.91 31.73 -20.77
N GLY A 62 -13.74 31.77 -21.83
CA GLY A 62 -14.45 30.59 -22.32
C GLY A 62 -13.49 29.45 -22.69
N VAL A 63 -12.41 29.75 -23.41
CA VAL A 63 -11.35 28.78 -23.74
C VAL A 63 -10.65 28.26 -22.48
N PHE A 64 -10.35 29.14 -21.52
CA PHE A 64 -9.74 28.73 -20.25
C PHE A 64 -10.65 27.79 -19.44
N LEU A 65 -11.94 28.12 -19.29
CA LEU A 65 -12.91 27.27 -18.59
C LEU A 65 -13.12 25.94 -19.31
N LEU A 66 -13.11 25.93 -20.65
CA LEU A 66 -13.18 24.71 -21.46
C LEU A 66 -11.99 23.81 -21.14
N PHE A 67 -10.76 24.34 -21.17
CA PHE A 67 -9.55 23.58 -20.84
C PHE A 67 -9.60 23.03 -19.40
N LYS A 68 -10.02 23.86 -18.43
CA LYS A 68 -10.15 23.42 -17.03
C LYS A 68 -11.23 22.36 -16.83
N GLY A 69 -12.38 22.50 -17.48
CA GLY A 69 -13.46 21.51 -17.46
C GLY A 69 -13.00 20.17 -18.05
N ILE A 70 -12.27 20.21 -19.17
CA ILE A 70 -11.65 19.02 -19.77
C ILE A 70 -10.60 18.41 -18.82
N ASP A 71 -9.75 19.20 -18.15
CA ASP A 71 -8.77 18.65 -17.19
C ASP A 71 -9.47 17.94 -16.01
N TYR A 72 -10.56 18.49 -15.49
CA TYR A 72 -11.34 17.86 -14.41
C TYR A 72 -12.02 16.57 -14.87
N ALA A 73 -12.64 16.58 -16.05
CA ALA A 73 -13.22 15.38 -16.65
C ALA A 73 -12.14 14.32 -16.91
N ARG A 74 -10.98 14.72 -17.47
CA ARG A 74 -9.82 13.85 -17.71
C ARG A 74 -9.36 13.17 -16.42
N ARG A 75 -9.22 13.91 -15.32
CA ARG A 75 -8.84 13.34 -14.01
C ARG A 75 -9.85 12.31 -13.53
N ALA A 76 -11.14 12.64 -13.56
CA ALA A 76 -12.19 11.71 -13.15
C ALA A 76 -12.18 10.43 -14.01
N LEU A 77 -12.03 10.57 -15.33
CA LEU A 77 -11.96 9.45 -16.27
C LEU A 77 -10.71 8.57 -16.05
N MET A 78 -9.54 9.17 -15.79
CA MET A 78 -8.32 8.42 -15.45
C MET A 78 -8.48 7.65 -14.14
N GLN A 79 -9.26 8.19 -13.20
CA GLN A 79 -9.51 7.57 -11.90
C GLN A 79 -10.57 6.47 -11.97
N LEU A 80 -11.36 6.32 -13.04
CA LEU A 80 -12.38 5.26 -13.14
C LEU A 80 -11.79 3.86 -13.07
N ARG A 81 -10.62 3.65 -13.67
CA ARG A 81 -9.90 2.37 -13.69
C ARG A 81 -8.89 2.33 -12.56
N PHE A 82 -9.37 1.99 -11.37
CA PHE A 82 -8.52 1.77 -10.22
C PHE A 82 -8.36 0.26 -9.97
N PHE A 83 -7.14 -0.25 -10.10
CA PHE A 83 -6.81 -1.68 -9.94
C PHE A 83 -5.36 -1.82 -9.47
N PHE A 84 -5.13 -2.64 -8.45
CA PHE A 84 -3.78 -3.04 -8.03
C PHE A 84 -3.31 -4.22 -8.87
N GLY A 85 -2.21 -4.03 -9.60
CA GLY A 85 -1.67 -5.05 -10.50
C GLY A 85 -0.67 -5.99 -9.83
N ARG A 86 0.05 -6.73 -10.69
CA ARG A 86 1.39 -7.33 -10.46
C ARG A 86 2.17 -6.78 -9.27
N GLY A 87 2.18 -7.41 -8.09
CA GLY A 87 3.06 -7.01 -6.99
C GLY A 87 2.72 -5.67 -6.33
N GLU A 88 1.51 -5.16 -6.56
CA GLU A 88 0.97 -3.99 -5.87
C GLU A 88 -0.01 -4.41 -4.76
N PRO A 89 -0.12 -3.67 -3.63
CA PRO A 89 0.67 -2.49 -3.27
C PRO A 89 2.15 -2.83 -3.11
N LYS A 90 3.04 -1.84 -3.22
CA LYS A 90 4.50 -2.07 -3.07
C LYS A 90 4.90 -2.78 -1.77
N SER A 91 5.92 -3.62 -1.87
CA SER A 91 6.53 -4.32 -0.72
C SER A 91 7.20 -3.34 0.24
N LEU A 92 7.31 -3.71 1.51
CA LEU A 92 7.92 -2.86 2.55
C LEU A 92 9.45 -2.78 2.40
N ALA A 93 10.05 -3.85 1.91
CA ALA A 93 11.45 -3.94 1.51
C ALA A 93 11.53 -4.49 0.08
N GLN A 94 12.73 -4.49 -0.50
CA GLN A 94 12.93 -5.10 -1.82
C GLN A 94 12.58 -6.58 -1.76
N ASP A 95 11.75 -7.05 -2.69
CA ASP A 95 11.35 -8.46 -2.76
C ASP A 95 12.50 -9.30 -3.35
N MET A 96 12.72 -10.48 -2.78
CA MET A 96 13.72 -11.44 -3.25
C MET A 96 13.10 -12.36 -4.29
N GLY A 97 13.87 -12.69 -5.33
CA GLY A 97 13.47 -13.74 -6.28
C GLY A 97 13.31 -15.11 -5.60
N VAL A 98 12.52 -16.00 -6.20
CA VAL A 98 12.20 -17.33 -5.63
C VAL A 98 13.46 -18.14 -5.29
N ASP A 99 14.49 -18.06 -6.13
CA ASP A 99 15.75 -18.79 -6.00
C ASP A 99 16.88 -17.97 -5.37
N GLN A 100 16.64 -16.70 -5.02
CA GLN A 100 17.66 -15.86 -4.43
C GLN A 100 17.85 -16.20 -2.95
N THR A 101 19.11 -16.19 -2.53
CA THR A 101 19.53 -16.41 -1.14
C THR A 101 20.30 -15.19 -0.65
N GLY A 102 20.17 -14.89 0.64
CA GLY A 102 20.70 -13.67 1.26
C GLY A 102 19.61 -12.81 1.86
N LYS A 103 19.89 -11.51 1.98
CA LYS A 103 19.01 -10.51 2.58
C LYS A 103 18.75 -9.40 1.56
N SER A 104 17.51 -8.94 1.48
CA SER A 104 17.17 -7.82 0.63
C SER A 104 17.49 -6.47 1.29
N THR A 105 17.53 -5.42 0.48
CA THR A 105 17.68 -4.05 0.99
C THR A 105 16.44 -3.67 1.81
N GLY A 106 16.66 -3.28 3.07
CA GLY A 106 15.60 -2.95 4.02
C GLY A 106 15.12 -4.11 4.91
N ALA A 107 15.51 -5.36 4.64
CA ALA A 107 15.13 -6.51 5.45
C ALA A 107 15.62 -6.41 6.91
N ASP A 108 16.86 -5.95 7.12
CA ASP A 108 17.39 -5.77 8.47
C ASP A 108 16.65 -4.67 9.25
N ALA A 109 16.14 -3.63 8.58
CA ALA A 109 15.32 -2.59 9.23
C ALA A 109 13.96 -3.14 9.71
N LEU A 110 13.34 -4.05 8.93
CA LEU A 110 12.12 -4.75 9.33
C LEU A 110 12.37 -5.68 10.52
N LYS A 111 13.50 -6.41 10.52
CA LYS A 111 13.89 -7.26 11.65
C LYS A 111 14.14 -6.45 12.91
N GLU A 112 14.80 -5.31 12.80
CA GLU A 112 15.04 -4.44 13.96
C GLU A 112 13.73 -3.85 14.50
N THR A 113 12.80 -3.47 13.62
CA THR A 113 11.44 -3.03 14.00
C THR A 113 10.71 -4.13 14.79
N LEU A 114 10.79 -5.39 14.35
CA LEU A 114 10.25 -6.53 15.09
C LEU A 114 10.95 -6.71 16.44
N ARG A 115 12.29 -6.73 16.48
CA ARG A 115 13.09 -6.94 17.70
C ARG A 115 12.82 -5.90 18.77
N GLN A 116 12.73 -4.63 18.38
CA GLN A 116 12.53 -3.51 19.31
C GLN A 116 11.07 -3.39 19.77
N ASN A 117 10.15 -4.06 19.08
CA ASN A 117 8.72 -3.91 19.29
C ASN A 117 8.26 -2.44 19.21
N ALA A 118 8.87 -1.67 18.31
CA ALA A 118 8.69 -0.23 18.23
C ALA A 118 8.71 0.24 16.78
N LEU A 119 7.82 1.18 16.46
CA LEU A 119 7.86 1.93 15.20
C LEU A 119 8.66 3.20 15.43
N VAL A 120 9.64 3.47 14.56
CA VAL A 120 10.45 4.69 14.63
C VAL A 120 9.66 5.85 14.02
N PHE A 121 9.30 6.82 14.86
CA PHE A 121 8.69 8.07 14.42
C PHE A 121 9.75 9.15 14.36
N GLN A 122 9.86 9.83 13.22
CA GLN A 122 10.78 10.95 13.08
C GLN A 122 10.22 12.17 13.83
N GLU A 123 11.02 12.73 14.71
CA GLU A 123 10.64 13.95 15.42
C GLU A 123 10.57 15.13 14.44
N PRO A 124 9.47 15.90 14.47
CA PRO A 124 9.35 17.08 13.64
C PRO A 124 10.36 18.15 14.09
N GLN A 125 11.12 18.67 13.14
CA GLN A 125 12.10 19.73 13.41
C GLN A 125 11.52 21.12 13.11
N GLY A 126 11.82 22.10 13.95
CA GLY A 126 11.53 23.52 13.74
C GLY A 126 10.31 24.06 14.50
N ALA A 127 10.32 25.37 14.77
CA ALA A 127 9.34 26.04 15.65
C ALA A 127 7.89 25.94 15.16
N LEU A 128 7.64 26.10 13.85
CA LEU A 128 6.30 26.01 13.28
C LEU A 128 5.72 24.61 13.37
N ASN A 129 6.58 23.60 13.20
CA ASN A 129 6.18 22.22 13.38
C ASN A 129 5.91 21.95 14.86
N GLY A 130 6.71 22.50 15.79
CA GLY A 130 6.41 22.47 17.22
C GLY A 130 4.99 22.97 17.54
N LEU A 131 4.57 24.09 16.94
CA LEU A 131 3.20 24.61 17.10
C LEU A 131 2.15 23.64 16.52
N LEU A 132 2.33 23.17 15.28
CA LEU A 132 1.39 22.25 14.64
C LEU A 132 1.20 20.96 15.46
N TYR A 133 2.28 20.35 15.92
CA TYR A 133 2.23 19.11 16.69
C TYR A 133 1.78 19.34 18.13
N SER A 134 1.85 20.56 18.66
CA SER A 134 1.19 20.90 19.94
C SER A 134 -0.34 20.93 19.82
N TRP A 135 -0.87 21.36 18.66
CA TRP A 135 -2.31 21.38 18.39
C TRP A 135 -2.85 20.02 17.97
N ILE A 136 -2.05 19.24 17.24
CA ILE A 136 -2.42 17.92 16.74
C ILE A 136 -1.32 16.92 17.11
N PRO A 137 -1.22 16.47 18.39
CA PRO A 137 -0.16 15.56 18.82
C PRO A 137 -0.17 14.22 18.07
N GLN A 138 -1.36 13.76 17.67
CA GLN A 138 -1.54 12.50 16.96
C GLN A 138 -0.91 12.49 15.55
N LEU A 139 -0.54 13.65 15.01
CA LEU A 139 0.08 13.75 13.69
C LEU A 139 1.43 13.04 13.62
N ILE A 140 2.12 12.87 14.76
CA ILE A 140 3.41 12.13 14.81
C ILE A 140 3.26 10.67 14.42
N TYR A 141 2.09 10.08 14.68
CA TYR A 141 1.78 8.69 14.34
C TYR A 141 1.22 8.54 12.91
N ALA A 142 0.95 9.65 12.23
CA ALA A 142 0.48 9.61 10.85
C ALA A 142 1.62 9.21 9.89
N PRO A 143 1.33 8.57 8.74
CA PRO A 143 2.32 8.31 7.71
C PRO A 143 3.06 9.58 7.25
N HIS A 144 4.32 9.46 6.90
CA HIS A 144 5.16 10.59 6.49
C HIS A 144 4.55 11.48 5.37
N PRO A 145 3.92 10.93 4.31
CA PRO A 145 3.28 11.76 3.29
C PRO A 145 2.20 12.68 3.85
N ILE A 146 1.44 12.20 4.84
CA ILE A 146 0.39 13.00 5.50
C ILE A 146 0.99 14.06 6.40
N GLN A 147 2.07 13.76 7.11
CA GLN A 147 2.80 14.74 7.90
C GLN A 147 3.29 15.90 7.03
N VAL A 148 3.93 15.59 5.89
CA VAL A 148 4.45 16.59 4.94
C VAL A 148 3.33 17.47 4.38
N ILE A 149 2.22 16.86 3.97
CA ILE A 149 1.07 17.60 3.43
C ILE A 149 0.44 18.48 4.52
N ALA A 150 0.27 17.97 5.74
CA ALA A 150 -0.27 18.73 6.87
C ALA A 150 0.63 19.91 7.24
N GLN A 151 1.95 19.72 7.30
CA GLN A 151 2.93 20.78 7.55
C GLN A 151 2.85 21.88 6.49
N ARG A 152 2.78 21.49 5.19
CA ARG A 152 2.64 22.45 4.09
C ARG A 152 1.32 23.23 4.18
N GLN A 153 0.21 22.56 4.48
CA GLN A 153 -1.10 23.20 4.62
C GLN A 153 -1.15 24.13 5.83
N PHE A 154 -0.48 23.76 6.93
CA PHE A 154 -0.36 24.61 8.12
C PHE A 154 0.40 25.91 7.81
N GLN A 155 1.57 25.79 7.17
CA GLN A 155 2.38 26.95 6.77
C GLN A 155 1.63 27.85 5.79
N THR A 156 0.93 27.26 4.82
CA THR A 156 0.09 28.00 3.86
C THR A 156 -1.05 28.72 4.57
N GLY A 157 -1.74 28.03 5.50
CA GLY A 157 -2.79 28.62 6.32
C GLY A 157 -2.30 29.79 7.18
N LEU A 158 -1.12 29.67 7.79
CA LEU A 158 -0.51 30.76 8.56
C LEU A 158 -0.17 31.96 7.66
N ALA A 159 0.41 31.73 6.49
CA ALA A 159 0.69 32.80 5.52
C ALA A 159 -0.59 33.51 5.06
N ILE A 160 -1.67 32.76 4.79
CA ILE A 160 -2.98 33.31 4.43
C ILE A 160 -3.55 34.14 5.60
N ALA A 161 -3.47 33.63 6.84
CA ALA A 161 -3.97 34.34 8.02
C ALA A 161 -3.24 35.67 8.26
N VAL A 162 -1.90 35.68 8.14
CA VAL A 162 -1.09 36.90 8.25
C VAL A 162 -1.40 37.87 7.12
N THR A 163 -1.56 37.37 5.88
CA THR A 163 -1.94 38.19 4.73
C THR A 163 -3.31 38.83 4.93
N MET A 164 -4.28 38.09 5.47
CA MET A 164 -5.62 38.60 5.79
C MET A 164 -5.57 39.67 6.88
N LEU A 165 -4.82 39.44 7.96
CA LEU A 165 -4.65 40.44 9.02
C LEU A 165 -3.99 41.71 8.47
N SER A 166 -2.96 41.55 7.65
CA SER A 166 -2.28 42.66 6.98
C SER A 166 -3.25 43.44 6.09
N LEU A 167 -4.06 42.75 5.28
CA LEU A 167 -5.10 43.37 4.45
C LEU A 167 -6.09 44.17 5.28
N LEU A 168 -6.59 43.63 6.40
CA LEU A 168 -7.54 44.33 7.27
C LEU A 168 -6.92 45.60 7.87
N ILE A 169 -5.67 45.53 8.32
CA ILE A 169 -4.95 46.69 8.85
C ILE A 169 -4.75 47.73 7.74
N ALA A 170 -4.29 47.32 6.56
CA ALA A 170 -4.08 48.22 5.42
C ALA A 170 -5.38 48.87 4.95
N TRP A 171 -6.49 48.13 4.95
CA TRP A 171 -7.80 48.65 4.57
C TRP A 171 -8.28 49.73 5.56
N ILE A 172 -8.00 49.59 6.86
CA ILE A 172 -8.34 50.62 7.86
C ILE A 172 -7.36 51.81 7.80
N ALA A 173 -6.07 51.55 7.58
CA ALA A 173 -5.03 52.57 7.68
C ALA A 173 -4.97 53.55 6.50
N PHE A 174 -5.35 53.11 5.29
CA PHE A 174 -5.22 53.92 4.08
C PHE A 174 -6.58 54.37 3.53
N SER A 175 -6.81 55.68 3.50
CA SER A 175 -8.04 56.30 2.97
C SER A 175 -7.93 56.78 1.51
N ASN A 176 -6.73 56.76 0.91
CA ASN A 176 -6.52 57.19 -0.48
C ASN A 176 -7.10 56.14 -1.47
N PRO A 177 -8.05 56.51 -2.35
CA PRO A 177 -8.66 55.58 -3.31
C PRO A 177 -7.67 54.90 -4.26
N GLN A 178 -6.68 55.63 -4.79
CA GLN A 178 -5.73 55.07 -5.78
C GLN A 178 -4.78 54.06 -5.13
N ALA A 179 -4.27 54.37 -3.93
CA ALA A 179 -3.44 53.45 -3.16
C ALA A 179 -4.24 52.20 -2.76
N SER A 180 -5.53 52.35 -2.45
CA SER A 180 -6.43 51.26 -2.08
C SER A 180 -6.65 50.25 -3.21
N SER A 181 -6.79 50.68 -4.48
CA SER A 181 -6.91 49.75 -5.62
C SER A 181 -5.64 48.95 -5.86
N TRP A 182 -4.47 49.60 -5.81
CA TRP A 182 -3.17 48.91 -5.93
C TRP A 182 -2.90 47.94 -4.78
N MET A 183 -3.33 48.30 -3.57
CA MET A 183 -3.30 47.43 -2.40
C MET A 183 -4.14 46.16 -2.61
N GLY A 184 -5.38 46.34 -3.06
CA GLY A 184 -6.28 45.23 -3.36
C GLY A 184 -5.70 44.29 -4.42
N LEU A 185 -5.09 44.85 -5.48
CA LEU A 185 -4.41 44.06 -6.52
C LEU A 185 -3.22 43.28 -5.96
N PHE A 186 -2.39 43.92 -5.13
CA PHE A 186 -1.26 43.27 -4.48
C PHE A 186 -1.71 42.08 -3.63
N TYR A 187 -2.67 42.27 -2.72
CA TYR A 187 -3.13 41.19 -1.85
C TYR A 187 -3.87 40.11 -2.62
N PHE A 188 -4.66 40.46 -3.64
CA PHE A 188 -5.32 39.48 -4.50
C PHE A 188 -4.29 38.61 -5.21
N GLY A 189 -3.31 39.23 -5.89
CA GLY A 189 -2.25 38.52 -6.59
C GLY A 189 -1.39 37.68 -5.65
N PHE A 190 -1.05 38.23 -4.48
CA PHE A 190 -0.29 37.53 -3.45
C PHE A 190 -1.05 36.33 -2.88
N ALA A 191 -2.35 36.45 -2.61
CA ALA A 191 -3.17 35.35 -2.12
C ALA A 191 -3.34 34.25 -3.18
N VAL A 192 -3.53 34.61 -4.45
CA VAL A 192 -3.54 33.65 -5.56
C VAL A 192 -2.18 32.93 -5.67
N PHE A 193 -1.07 33.65 -5.53
CA PHE A 193 0.27 33.07 -5.52
C PHE A 193 0.47 32.07 -4.38
N LEU A 194 0.04 32.43 -3.16
CA LEU A 194 0.08 31.55 -1.98
C LEU A 194 -0.74 30.28 -2.18
N LEU A 195 -1.86 30.36 -2.91
CA LEU A 195 -2.69 29.19 -3.19
C LEU A 195 -2.13 28.34 -4.33
N ILE A 196 -1.56 28.91 -5.38
CA ILE A 196 -1.09 28.14 -6.55
C ILE A 196 0.25 27.43 -6.28
N LYS A 197 1.23 28.10 -5.66
CA LYS A 197 2.60 27.58 -5.50
C LYS A 197 2.67 26.23 -4.74
N PRO A 198 1.95 26.02 -3.61
CA PRO A 198 1.91 24.72 -2.93
C PRO A 198 1.29 23.60 -3.77
N LEU A 199 0.45 23.95 -4.76
CA LEU A 199 -0.34 23.02 -5.57
C LEU A 199 0.43 22.43 -6.76
N GLU A 200 1.60 22.97 -7.10
CA GLU A 200 2.44 22.48 -8.21
C GLU A 200 3.47 21.44 -7.76
N GLN A 201 3.83 21.44 -6.48
CA GLN A 201 4.97 20.69 -5.97
C GLN A 201 4.66 19.21 -5.62
N GLY A 202 3.40 18.75 -5.70
CA GLY A 202 3.05 17.34 -5.46
C GLY A 202 3.37 16.83 -4.04
N ALA A 203 3.06 15.56 -3.76
CA ALA A 203 3.27 14.93 -2.45
C ALA A 203 4.76 14.61 -2.14
N ASN A 204 5.61 14.54 -3.17
CA ASN A 204 7.02 14.12 -3.04
C ASN A 204 8.02 15.28 -3.02
N ALA A 205 7.61 16.53 -3.22
CA ALA A 205 8.55 17.64 -3.08
C ALA A 205 8.88 17.89 -1.62
N LYS A 206 10.19 17.98 -1.34
CA LYS A 206 10.73 18.43 -0.05
C LYS A 206 10.07 19.75 0.34
N THR A 207 9.75 19.89 1.63
CA THR A 207 9.15 21.08 2.25
C THR A 207 10.04 22.32 2.04
N ASP A 208 9.84 23.02 0.92
CA ASP A 208 10.68 24.15 0.50
C ASP A 208 10.17 25.53 0.94
N LEU A 209 9.09 25.58 1.72
CA LEU A 209 8.76 26.76 2.52
C LEU A 209 9.46 26.63 3.88
N GLY A 210 10.80 26.59 3.84
CA GLY A 210 11.60 26.74 5.06
C GLY A 210 11.24 28.05 5.77
N ILE A 211 11.57 28.15 7.06
CA ILE A 211 11.26 29.34 7.90
C ILE A 211 11.65 30.65 7.20
N LYS A 212 12.78 30.66 6.48
CA LYS A 212 13.24 31.81 5.68
C LYS A 212 12.23 32.23 4.59
N GLY A 213 11.61 31.27 3.90
CA GLY A 213 10.60 31.51 2.88
C GLY A 213 9.30 32.04 3.49
N LEU A 214 8.85 31.48 4.62
CA LEU A 214 7.68 32.01 5.34
C LEU A 214 7.93 33.43 5.86
N VAL A 215 9.09 33.67 6.49
CA VAL A 215 9.47 35.01 6.95
C VAL A 215 9.50 35.98 5.78
N GLY A 216 10.08 35.60 4.64
CA GLY A 216 10.05 36.41 3.42
C GLY A 216 8.64 36.74 2.95
N LEU A 217 7.70 35.77 2.99
CA LEU A 217 6.30 35.99 2.64
C LEU A 217 5.59 36.90 3.64
N VAL A 218 5.83 36.72 4.93
CA VAL A 218 5.26 37.57 5.99
C VAL A 218 5.77 38.99 5.84
N LEU A 219 7.08 39.19 5.67
CA LEU A 219 7.67 40.51 5.44
C LEU A 219 7.11 41.14 4.16
N ALA A 220 7.00 40.39 3.06
CA ALA A 220 6.39 40.88 1.83
C ALA A 220 4.93 41.33 2.05
N SER A 221 4.15 40.55 2.81
CA SER A 221 2.76 40.86 3.11
C SER A 221 2.59 42.10 4.00
N ILE A 222 3.58 42.46 4.82
CA ILE A 222 3.54 43.61 5.74
C ILE A 222 4.15 44.86 5.08
N PHE A 223 5.31 44.72 4.45
CA PHE A 223 6.04 45.84 3.84
C PHE A 223 5.50 46.26 2.47
N GLY A 224 5.02 45.31 1.65
CA GLY A 224 4.39 45.63 0.36
C GLY A 224 3.34 46.74 0.47
N PRO A 225 2.38 46.62 1.41
CA PRO A 225 1.38 47.64 1.69
C PRO A 225 1.92 49.02 2.03
N VAL A 226 3.03 49.09 2.77
CA VAL A 226 3.64 50.36 3.19
C VAL A 226 4.34 51.05 2.02
N LEU A 227 4.89 50.28 1.09
CA LEU A 227 5.58 50.80 -0.09
C LEU A 227 4.62 51.29 -1.19
N ILE A 228 3.43 50.67 -1.30
CA ILE A 228 2.46 51.00 -2.36
C ILE A 228 2.07 52.48 -2.37
N PRO A 229 1.71 53.13 -1.24
CA PRO A 229 1.39 54.56 -1.22
C PRO A 229 2.52 55.46 -1.74
N LEU A 230 3.78 55.11 -1.46
CA LEU A 230 4.96 55.91 -1.87
C LEU A 230 5.12 55.95 -3.39
N VAL A 231 4.74 54.88 -4.08
CA VAL A 231 4.89 54.75 -5.54
C VAL A 231 3.55 54.97 -6.27
N SER A 232 2.43 54.91 -5.55
CA SER A 232 1.07 54.97 -6.11
C SER A 232 0.81 56.17 -7.03
N HIS A 233 1.45 57.31 -6.75
CA HIS A 233 1.26 58.55 -7.52
C HIS A 233 1.94 58.49 -8.91
N ALA A 234 2.95 57.65 -9.08
CA ALA A 234 3.63 57.41 -10.36
C ALA A 234 2.99 56.24 -11.15
N LEU A 235 2.03 55.53 -10.56
CA LEU A 235 1.36 54.38 -11.16
C LEU A 235 0.06 54.80 -11.86
N PRO A 236 -0.36 54.07 -12.92
CA PRO A 236 -1.62 54.36 -13.60
C PRO A 236 -2.81 54.21 -12.66
N ASP A 237 -3.88 54.96 -12.95
CA ASP A 237 -5.11 54.90 -12.16
C ASP A 237 -5.82 53.55 -12.37
N LEU A 238 -6.04 52.85 -11.26
CA LEU A 238 -6.75 51.57 -11.18
C LEU A 238 -8.06 51.73 -10.38
N SER A 239 -8.61 52.94 -10.29
CA SER A 239 -9.95 53.19 -9.74
C SER A 239 -11.02 52.27 -10.35
N TRP A 240 -10.79 51.81 -11.58
CA TRP A 240 -11.68 50.88 -12.26
C TRP A 240 -11.65 49.43 -11.73
N LEU A 241 -10.67 49.07 -10.91
CA LEU A 241 -10.43 47.71 -10.42
C LEU A 241 -10.33 47.69 -8.88
N SER A 242 -11.47 47.66 -8.20
CA SER A 242 -11.51 47.51 -6.73
C SER A 242 -11.49 46.03 -6.34
N LEU A 243 -10.40 45.56 -5.72
CA LEU A 243 -10.19 44.14 -5.40
C LEU A 243 -10.23 43.82 -3.91
N ASN A 244 -10.40 44.81 -3.04
CA ASN A 244 -10.29 44.61 -1.59
C ASN A 244 -11.32 43.60 -1.05
N GLY A 245 -12.57 43.70 -1.48
CA GLY A 245 -13.63 42.77 -1.07
C GLY A 245 -13.41 41.35 -1.61
N GLN A 246 -12.95 41.23 -2.85
CA GLN A 246 -12.67 39.94 -3.49
C GLN A 246 -11.44 39.27 -2.87
N ALA A 247 -10.39 40.04 -2.55
CA ALA A 247 -9.21 39.56 -1.86
C ALA A 247 -9.57 39.07 -0.44
N LEU A 248 -10.39 39.83 0.30
CA LEU A 248 -10.89 39.40 1.60
C LEU A 248 -11.69 38.10 1.51
N PHE A 249 -12.63 38.01 0.57
CA PHE A 249 -13.44 36.80 0.39
C PHE A 249 -12.59 35.60 -0.03
N LEU A 250 -11.60 35.80 -0.92
CA LEU A 250 -10.64 34.77 -1.31
C LEU A 250 -9.90 34.21 -0.09
N LEU A 251 -9.34 35.11 0.74
CA LEU A 251 -8.59 34.72 1.95
C LEU A 251 -9.47 34.00 2.97
N LEU A 252 -10.72 34.47 3.19
CA LEU A 252 -11.69 33.82 4.07
C LEU A 252 -12.07 32.42 3.58
N ALA A 253 -12.40 32.28 2.30
CA ALA A 253 -12.74 31.00 1.70
C ALA A 253 -11.56 30.02 1.75
N ALA A 254 -10.34 30.51 1.52
CA ALA A 254 -9.12 29.73 1.64
C ALA A 254 -8.85 29.25 3.07
N LEU A 255 -9.02 30.13 4.08
CA LEU A 255 -8.91 29.73 5.50
C LEU A 255 -9.98 28.69 5.88
N GLY A 256 -11.21 28.85 5.38
CA GLY A 256 -12.26 27.85 5.54
C GLY A 256 -11.87 26.48 4.95
N ALA A 257 -11.21 26.48 3.78
CA ALA A 257 -10.71 25.26 3.15
C ALA A 257 -9.61 24.59 3.97
N VAL A 258 -8.67 25.38 4.50
CA VAL A 258 -7.61 24.88 5.38
C VAL A 258 -8.20 24.31 6.68
N ALA A 259 -9.17 24.99 7.29
CA ALA A 259 -9.84 24.51 8.49
C ALA A 259 -10.57 23.18 8.23
N LEU A 260 -11.37 23.09 7.16
CA LEU A 260 -12.04 21.85 6.75
C LEU A 260 -11.05 20.72 6.47
N PHE A 261 -9.92 21.02 5.83
CA PHE A 261 -8.84 20.05 5.61
C PHE A 261 -8.30 19.49 6.94
N PHE A 262 -7.99 20.33 7.92
CA PHE A 262 -7.50 19.86 9.22
C PHE A 262 -8.56 19.08 10.01
N VAL A 263 -9.82 19.48 9.95
CA VAL A 263 -10.92 18.71 10.56
C VAL A 263 -11.03 17.34 9.89
N ALA A 264 -11.00 17.27 8.56
CA ALA A 264 -11.02 16.00 7.83
C ALA A 264 -9.81 15.12 8.17
N LEU A 265 -8.61 15.72 8.21
CA LEU A 265 -7.37 15.05 8.58
C LEU A 265 -7.48 14.40 9.97
N THR A 266 -7.92 15.17 10.98
CA THR A 266 -8.03 14.67 12.36
C THR A 266 -9.00 13.49 12.49
N LYS A 267 -10.08 13.47 11.69
CA LYS A 267 -11.04 12.35 11.66
C LYS A 267 -10.55 11.14 10.85
N GLN A 268 -9.51 11.29 10.05
CA GLN A 268 -8.86 10.18 9.35
C GLN A 268 -7.68 9.59 10.10
N MET A 269 -7.10 10.31 11.06
CA MET A 269 -6.08 9.75 11.93
C MET A 269 -6.75 8.71 12.84
N ILE A 270 -6.28 7.47 12.77
CA ILE A 270 -6.72 6.38 13.64
C ILE A 270 -5.82 6.43 14.87
N ALA A 271 -6.35 6.07 16.05
CA ALA A 271 -5.51 5.90 17.23
C ALA A 271 -4.38 4.91 16.90
N PRO A 272 -3.14 5.17 17.35
CA PRO A 272 -2.01 4.31 17.03
C PRO A 272 -2.33 2.86 17.46
N PRO A 273 -2.25 1.88 16.54
CA PRO A 273 -2.45 0.48 16.89
C PRO A 273 -1.40 0.08 17.93
N PRO A 274 -1.71 -0.85 18.85
CA PRO A 274 -0.76 -1.28 19.86
C PRO A 274 0.44 -1.95 19.18
N THR A 275 1.60 -1.29 19.19
CA THR A 275 2.86 -1.84 18.69
C THR A 275 3.30 -2.99 19.57
N THR A 276 2.92 -4.19 19.15
CA THR A 276 3.19 -5.44 19.86
C THR A 276 3.75 -6.44 18.87
N MET A 277 4.57 -7.35 19.37
CA MET A 277 5.13 -8.44 18.59
C MET A 277 5.07 -9.72 19.43
N ALA A 278 4.89 -10.87 18.78
CA ALA A 278 4.94 -12.17 19.45
C ALA A 278 6.19 -12.93 19.04
N CYS A 279 7.00 -13.35 20.03
CA CYS A 279 8.21 -14.15 19.85
C CYS A 279 8.03 -15.46 20.60
N GLU A 280 8.23 -16.58 19.94
CA GLU A 280 8.33 -17.87 20.59
C GLU A 280 9.74 -18.42 20.38
N GLN A 281 10.42 -18.75 21.47
CA GLN A 281 11.77 -19.31 21.46
C GLN A 281 11.74 -20.73 22.03
N GLN A 282 12.27 -21.68 21.27
CA GLN A 282 12.37 -23.08 21.68
C GLN A 282 13.79 -23.61 21.46
N ALA A 283 14.26 -24.44 22.39
CA ALA A 283 15.49 -25.20 22.22
C ALA A 283 15.12 -26.56 21.62
N LEU A 284 15.78 -26.94 20.53
CA LEU A 284 15.51 -28.15 19.78
C LEU A 284 16.79 -28.95 19.56
N SER A 285 16.65 -30.26 19.46
CA SER A 285 17.71 -31.19 19.06
C SER A 285 17.19 -32.05 17.91
N MET A 286 18.03 -32.34 16.92
CA MET A 286 17.65 -33.20 15.80
C MET A 286 18.83 -33.95 15.21
N ASN A 287 18.55 -35.08 14.56
CA ASN A 287 19.55 -35.90 13.86
C ASN A 287 19.35 -35.84 12.34
N SER A 288 19.08 -34.64 11.81
CA SER A 288 18.86 -34.43 10.38
C SER A 288 19.46 -33.10 9.92
N HIS A 289 19.48 -32.87 8.61
CA HIS A 289 20.00 -31.62 8.06
C HIS A 289 19.00 -30.48 8.36
N PRO A 290 19.42 -29.36 8.99
CA PRO A 290 18.54 -28.27 9.41
C PRO A 290 17.77 -27.62 8.26
N LYS A 291 18.30 -27.70 7.02
CA LYS A 291 17.55 -27.35 5.79
C LYS A 291 16.17 -28.00 5.71
N GLN A 292 15.99 -29.22 6.22
CA GLN A 292 14.69 -29.90 6.21
C GLN A 292 13.61 -29.12 6.98
N LEU A 293 13.98 -28.38 8.04
CA LEU A 293 13.04 -27.49 8.72
C LEU A 293 12.64 -26.28 7.89
N ILE A 294 13.57 -25.74 7.10
CA ILE A 294 13.27 -24.65 6.18
C ILE A 294 12.34 -25.15 5.07
N ASP A 295 12.59 -26.34 4.54
CA ASP A 295 11.73 -26.95 3.53
C ASP A 295 10.31 -27.24 4.09
N GLU A 296 10.20 -27.64 5.35
CA GLU A 296 8.90 -27.84 6.01
C GLU A 296 8.19 -26.50 6.33
N LEU A 297 8.95 -25.48 6.76
CA LEU A 297 8.44 -24.13 6.91
C LEU A 297 7.88 -23.60 5.59
N ASP A 298 8.61 -23.77 4.49
CA ASP A 298 8.16 -23.36 3.14
C ASP A 298 6.83 -24.05 2.77
N ARG A 299 6.69 -25.35 3.05
CA ARG A 299 5.43 -26.08 2.83
C ARG A 299 4.28 -25.52 3.66
N MET A 300 4.52 -25.23 4.95
CA MET A 300 3.50 -24.61 5.81
C MET A 300 3.10 -23.21 5.34
N LEU A 301 4.06 -22.40 4.91
CA LEU A 301 3.77 -21.07 4.40
C LEU A 301 3.02 -21.14 3.07
N GLN A 302 3.33 -22.13 2.23
CA GLN A 302 2.66 -22.40 0.97
C GLN A 302 1.20 -22.84 1.14
N THR A 303 0.90 -23.68 2.13
CA THR A 303 -0.51 -24.05 2.43
C THR A 303 -1.31 -22.86 2.96
N GLY A 304 -0.65 -21.88 3.57
CA GLY A 304 -1.24 -20.65 4.07
C GLY A 304 -1.32 -19.48 3.08
N TRP A 305 -1.00 -19.68 1.79
CA TRP A 305 -1.02 -18.60 0.81
C TRP A 305 -2.40 -17.97 0.65
N THR A 306 -2.46 -16.65 0.88
CA THR A 306 -3.69 -15.89 0.75
C THR A 306 -3.99 -15.69 -0.73
N GLU A 307 -5.21 -16.02 -1.16
CA GLU A 307 -5.64 -15.93 -2.58
C GLU A 307 -4.75 -16.76 -3.54
N GLN A 308 -4.09 -17.81 -3.04
CA GLN A 308 -3.13 -18.63 -3.79
C GLN A 308 -1.94 -17.84 -4.33
N VAL A 309 -1.71 -16.62 -3.83
CA VAL A 309 -0.58 -15.78 -4.22
C VAL A 309 0.58 -16.03 -3.26
N PRO A 310 1.80 -16.29 -3.77
CA PRO A 310 2.98 -16.51 -2.93
C PRO A 310 3.26 -15.34 -1.99
N ASN A 311 3.83 -15.62 -0.82
CA ASN A 311 4.30 -14.58 0.10
C ASN A 311 5.45 -13.77 -0.51
N ARG A 312 5.60 -12.54 -0.03
CA ARG A 312 6.72 -11.66 -0.36
C ARG A 312 7.89 -12.00 0.53
N ARG A 313 9.08 -12.14 -0.04
CA ARG A 313 10.25 -12.67 0.68
C ARG A 313 11.32 -11.60 0.80
N TYR A 314 11.78 -11.36 2.02
CA TYR A 314 12.75 -10.31 2.33
C TYR A 314 14.11 -10.84 2.76
N ALA A 315 14.16 -12.02 3.36
CA ALA A 315 15.41 -12.69 3.67
C ALA A 315 15.25 -14.21 3.58
N ARG A 316 16.28 -14.88 3.06
CA ARG A 316 16.37 -16.34 3.01
C ARG A 316 17.83 -16.77 3.06
N ILE A 317 18.25 -17.26 4.21
CA ILE A 317 19.60 -17.78 4.43
C ILE A 317 19.45 -19.26 4.77
N PHE A 318 20.00 -20.14 3.94
CA PHE A 318 20.03 -21.57 4.20
C PHE A 318 21.20 -21.94 5.12
N PRO A 319 21.05 -22.98 5.95
CA PRO A 319 22.13 -23.44 6.80
C PRO A 319 23.20 -24.14 5.95
N THR A 320 24.45 -23.72 6.07
CA THR A 320 25.61 -24.36 5.45
C THR A 320 26.28 -25.31 6.43
N ILE A 321 26.43 -26.58 6.05
CA ILE A 321 27.07 -27.61 6.87
C ILE A 321 28.32 -28.11 6.15
N GLY A 322 29.44 -28.08 6.87
CA GLY A 322 30.71 -28.70 6.49
C GLY A 322 30.96 -30.04 7.17
N ASN A 323 32.15 -30.60 6.96
CA ASN A 323 32.59 -31.84 7.61
C ASN A 323 33.05 -31.56 9.06
N GLY A 324 32.77 -32.48 9.98
CA GLY A 324 33.18 -32.35 11.39
C GLY A 324 32.21 -31.53 12.22
N THR A 325 32.73 -30.77 13.19
CA THR A 325 31.93 -29.92 14.09
C THR A 325 31.90 -28.48 13.60
N GLY A 326 30.77 -27.80 13.76
CA GLY A 326 30.63 -26.42 13.34
C GLY A 326 29.38 -25.75 13.90
N SER A 327 29.15 -24.51 13.48
CA SER A 327 27.93 -23.78 13.78
C SER A 327 27.18 -23.48 12.49
N PHE A 328 25.86 -23.34 12.59
CA PHE A 328 25.01 -22.91 11.49
C PHE A 328 24.07 -21.81 11.96
N ALA A 329 23.67 -20.96 11.02
CA ALA A 329 22.60 -20.01 11.17
C ALA A 329 21.75 -20.02 9.91
N SER A 330 20.45 -19.88 10.08
CA SER A 330 19.50 -19.79 8.99
C SER A 330 18.37 -18.85 9.39
N GLU A 331 17.89 -18.08 8.43
CA GLU A 331 16.78 -17.16 8.63
C GLU A 331 15.85 -17.16 7.40
N VAL A 332 14.56 -17.03 7.66
CA VAL A 332 13.52 -16.82 6.65
C VAL A 332 12.63 -15.68 7.12
N LEU A 333 12.47 -14.65 6.29
CA LEU A 333 11.60 -13.51 6.54
C LEU A 333 10.63 -13.37 5.36
N GLU A 334 9.36 -13.62 5.63
CA GLU A 334 8.29 -13.58 4.64
C GLU A 334 7.08 -12.78 5.13
N GLU A 335 6.43 -12.08 4.22
CA GLU A 335 5.19 -11.35 4.46
C GLU A 335 4.07 -11.93 3.59
N THR A 336 2.92 -12.21 4.20
CA THR A 336 1.72 -12.57 3.44
C THR A 336 1.30 -11.44 2.51
N GLN A 337 0.52 -11.75 1.47
CA GLN A 337 0.04 -10.70 0.59
C GLN A 337 -0.81 -9.66 1.36
N PRO A 338 -0.52 -8.36 1.22
CA PRO A 338 -1.31 -7.31 1.84
C PRO A 338 -2.72 -7.28 1.29
N MET A 339 -3.68 -7.44 2.20
CA MET A 339 -5.10 -7.44 1.89
C MET A 339 -5.77 -6.18 2.42
N PRO A 340 -6.77 -5.64 1.71
CA PRO A 340 -7.56 -4.53 2.22
C PRO A 340 -8.29 -4.91 3.51
N ARG A 341 -8.43 -3.96 4.44
CA ARG A 341 -9.30 -4.15 5.61
C ARG A 341 -10.74 -4.44 5.15
N GLU A 342 -11.41 -5.37 5.83
CA GLU A 342 -12.78 -5.75 5.49
C GLU A 342 -13.76 -4.57 5.58
N ASP A 343 -13.48 -3.61 6.45
CA ASP A 343 -14.24 -2.36 6.65
C ASP A 343 -14.28 -1.44 5.43
N LEU A 344 -13.37 -1.62 4.46
CA LEU A 344 -13.26 -0.78 3.27
C LEU A 344 -14.08 -1.31 2.07
N ARG A 345 -14.86 -2.39 2.25
CA ARG A 345 -15.38 -3.18 1.12
C ARG A 345 -16.42 -2.50 0.22
N LYS A 346 -17.07 -1.39 0.61
CA LYS A 346 -17.92 -0.57 -0.29
C LYS A 346 -17.98 0.90 0.13
N ILE A 347 -17.34 1.77 -0.65
CA ILE A 347 -17.43 3.22 -0.48
C ILE A 347 -18.54 3.74 -1.41
N ASP A 348 -19.73 3.96 -0.84
CA ASP A 348 -20.83 4.67 -1.51
C ASP A 348 -21.07 6.04 -0.87
N LEU A 349 -21.71 6.93 -1.61
CA LEU A 349 -21.88 8.34 -1.23
C LEU A 349 -22.66 8.48 0.10
N ALA A 350 -23.69 7.66 0.31
CA ALA A 350 -24.44 7.61 1.56
C ALA A 350 -23.58 7.09 2.74
N ALA A 351 -22.73 6.09 2.50
CA ALA A 351 -21.81 5.57 3.51
C ALA A 351 -20.76 6.61 3.91
N CYS A 352 -20.27 7.42 2.96
CA CYS A 352 -19.33 8.50 3.24
C CYS A 352 -19.93 9.61 4.12
N PHE A 353 -21.24 9.88 4.01
CA PHE A 353 -21.91 10.84 4.90
C PHE A 353 -22.10 10.29 6.31
N ALA A 354 -22.33 8.98 6.44
CA ALA A 354 -22.52 8.32 7.73
C ALA A 354 -21.22 8.11 8.50
N LEU A 355 -20.11 7.83 7.80
CA LEU A 355 -18.82 7.55 8.43
C LEU A 355 -18.07 8.86 8.77
N PRO A 356 -17.72 9.11 10.05
CA PRO A 356 -17.01 10.33 10.47
C PRO A 356 -15.69 10.56 9.73
N ARG A 357 -15.05 9.47 9.28
CA ARG A 357 -13.78 9.46 8.52
C ARG A 357 -13.88 10.19 7.17
N TYR A 358 -15.03 10.14 6.51
CA TYR A 358 -15.23 10.71 5.16
C TYR A 358 -16.17 11.92 5.14
N HIS A 359 -16.98 12.10 6.17
CA HIS A 359 -17.97 13.18 6.27
C HIS A 359 -17.40 14.58 5.98
N TRP A 360 -16.32 14.95 6.67
CA TRP A 360 -15.70 16.27 6.50
C TRP A 360 -14.95 16.43 5.18
N LEU A 361 -14.51 15.31 4.59
CA LEU A 361 -13.89 15.30 3.28
C LEU A 361 -14.92 15.57 2.17
N LEU A 362 -16.17 15.10 2.34
CA LEU A 362 -17.28 15.46 1.46
C LEU A 362 -17.58 16.95 1.52
N TRP A 363 -17.57 17.57 2.71
CA TRP A 363 -17.78 19.01 2.85
C TRP A 363 -16.69 19.83 2.17
N LEU A 364 -15.43 19.42 2.27
CA LEU A 364 -14.33 20.08 1.57
C LEU A 364 -14.53 20.05 0.04
N ASN A 365 -14.89 18.90 -0.53
CA ASN A 365 -15.15 18.78 -1.97
C ASN A 365 -16.43 19.50 -2.41
N SER A 366 -17.48 19.47 -1.57
CA SER A 366 -18.74 20.18 -1.82
C SER A 366 -18.50 21.69 -1.86
N MET A 367 -17.68 22.20 -0.93
CA MET A 367 -17.23 23.60 -0.97
C MET A 367 -16.46 23.89 -2.26
N GLY A 368 -15.59 22.99 -2.71
CA GLY A 368 -14.91 23.09 -4.01
C GLY A 368 -15.86 23.24 -5.20
N VAL A 369 -16.92 22.43 -5.26
CA VAL A 369 -17.97 22.54 -6.30
C VAL A 369 -18.74 23.85 -6.20
N ILE A 370 -19.16 24.25 -4.99
CA ILE A 370 -19.91 25.50 -4.78
C ILE A 370 -19.08 26.70 -5.22
N LEU A 371 -17.81 26.77 -4.83
CA LEU A 371 -16.91 27.86 -5.24
C LEU A 371 -16.65 27.82 -6.75
N THR A 372 -16.55 26.64 -7.35
CA THR A 372 -16.43 26.51 -8.82
C THR A 372 -17.68 27.03 -9.53
N LEU A 373 -18.87 26.73 -9.01
CA LEU A 373 -20.15 27.23 -9.51
C LEU A 373 -20.24 28.75 -9.40
N LEU A 374 -19.96 29.31 -8.21
CA LEU A 374 -19.97 30.75 -7.98
C LEU A 374 -18.96 31.46 -8.89
N GLY A 375 -17.77 30.89 -9.06
CA GLY A 375 -16.75 31.41 -9.94
C GLY A 375 -17.18 31.43 -11.40
N ALA A 376 -17.68 30.30 -11.90
CA ALA A 376 -18.17 30.17 -13.26
C ALA A 376 -19.36 31.09 -13.55
N ALA A 377 -20.33 31.16 -12.62
CA ALA A 377 -21.48 32.05 -12.74
C ALA A 377 -21.08 33.52 -12.78
N ALA A 378 -20.14 33.95 -11.92
CA ALA A 378 -19.64 35.32 -11.91
C ALA A 378 -18.95 35.70 -13.24
N LEU A 379 -18.20 34.78 -13.85
CA LEU A 379 -17.60 35.03 -15.17
C LEU A 379 -18.66 35.15 -16.28
N VAL A 380 -19.74 34.35 -16.23
CA VAL A 380 -20.85 34.47 -17.17
C VAL A 380 -21.59 35.80 -16.98
N VAL A 381 -21.86 36.20 -15.74
CA VAL A 381 -22.47 37.50 -15.41
C VAL A 381 -21.58 38.65 -15.90
N PHE A 382 -20.26 38.56 -15.68
CA PHE A 382 -19.30 39.52 -16.22
C PHE A 382 -19.45 39.66 -17.74
N ALA A 383 -19.45 38.55 -18.48
CA ALA A 383 -19.57 38.59 -19.93
C ALA A 383 -20.93 39.07 -20.43
N ALA A 384 -22.01 38.81 -19.69
CA ALA A 384 -23.36 39.25 -20.05
C ALA A 384 -23.57 40.75 -19.82
N LEU A 385 -22.98 41.31 -18.75
CA LEU A 385 -23.05 42.73 -18.42
C LEU A 385 -21.98 43.57 -19.13
N LEU A 386 -21.01 42.94 -19.77
CA LEU A 386 -19.94 43.63 -20.47
C LEU A 386 -20.50 44.36 -21.71
N ASN A 387 -20.52 45.68 -21.65
CA ASN A 387 -20.78 46.53 -22.79
C ASN A 387 -19.45 47.06 -23.37
N PRO A 388 -19.04 46.66 -24.60
CA PRO A 388 -17.77 47.09 -25.18
C PRO A 388 -17.67 48.58 -25.47
N LEU A 389 -18.81 49.28 -25.57
CA LEU A 389 -18.88 50.71 -25.91
C LEU A 389 -18.88 51.60 -24.66
N ASN A 390 -19.55 51.17 -23.59
CA ASN A 390 -19.65 51.88 -22.32
C ASN A 390 -19.18 50.97 -21.19
N PHE A 391 -17.88 51.02 -20.90
CA PHE A 391 -17.27 50.17 -19.88
C PHE A 391 -17.61 50.68 -18.48
N GLU A 392 -18.43 49.92 -17.75
CA GLU A 392 -18.70 50.16 -16.33
C GLU A 392 -17.65 49.48 -15.45
N PRO A 393 -16.89 50.23 -14.63
CA PRO A 393 -15.84 49.65 -13.81
C PRO A 393 -16.29 48.57 -12.82
N GLY A 394 -17.52 48.71 -12.30
CA GLY A 394 -18.11 47.76 -11.35
C GLY A 394 -18.25 46.34 -11.92
N VAL A 395 -18.31 46.19 -13.24
CA VAL A 395 -18.41 44.87 -13.88
C VAL A 395 -17.13 44.05 -13.64
N THR A 396 -15.96 44.67 -13.57
CA THR A 396 -14.68 43.96 -13.32
C THR A 396 -14.60 43.26 -11.97
N ALA A 397 -15.43 43.66 -11.01
CA ALA A 397 -15.56 42.97 -9.73
C ALA A 397 -15.96 41.50 -9.90
N TYR A 398 -16.82 41.20 -10.88
CA TYR A 398 -17.27 39.84 -11.19
C TYR A 398 -16.17 38.99 -11.83
N LEU A 399 -15.31 39.61 -12.67
CA LEU A 399 -14.14 38.95 -13.23
C LEU A 399 -13.20 38.47 -12.12
N ALA A 400 -12.83 39.39 -11.23
CA ALA A 400 -11.90 39.09 -10.15
C ALA A 400 -12.48 38.11 -9.13
N PHE A 401 -13.74 38.27 -8.76
CA PHE A 401 -14.45 37.31 -7.91
C PHE A 401 -14.51 35.93 -8.57
N GLY A 402 -14.84 35.88 -9.86
CA GLY A 402 -14.84 34.66 -10.66
C GLY A 402 -13.50 33.92 -10.61
N ALA A 403 -12.42 34.64 -10.89
CA ALA A 403 -11.06 34.11 -10.83
C ALA A 403 -10.68 33.62 -9.43
N ALA A 404 -10.98 34.38 -8.38
CA ALA A 404 -10.72 33.99 -6.99
C ALA A 404 -11.39 32.66 -6.62
N MET A 405 -12.67 32.53 -6.94
CA MET A 405 -13.46 31.36 -6.57
C MET A 405 -13.01 30.10 -7.29
N LEU A 406 -12.59 30.21 -8.55
CA LEU A 406 -12.00 29.10 -9.29
C LEU A 406 -10.65 28.66 -8.69
N VAL A 407 -9.82 29.60 -8.22
CA VAL A 407 -8.55 29.29 -7.56
C VAL A 407 -8.79 28.53 -6.25
N VAL A 408 -9.68 29.03 -5.38
CA VAL A 408 -9.99 28.38 -4.10
C VAL A 408 -10.72 27.04 -4.31
N GLY A 409 -11.63 26.95 -5.28
CA GLY A 409 -12.29 25.70 -5.64
C GLY A 409 -11.28 24.61 -6.04
N ASN A 410 -10.32 24.98 -6.89
CA ASN A 410 -9.24 24.08 -7.30
C ASN A 410 -8.31 23.68 -6.14
N PHE A 411 -8.07 24.59 -5.18
CA PHE A 411 -7.34 24.29 -3.96
C PHE A 411 -8.07 23.23 -3.12
N CYS A 412 -9.39 23.35 -2.94
CA CYS A 412 -10.20 22.38 -2.20
C CYS A 412 -10.10 20.98 -2.79
N PHE A 413 -10.26 20.85 -4.11
CA PHE A 413 -10.14 19.56 -4.81
C PHE A 413 -8.77 18.91 -4.62
N LYS A 414 -7.68 19.69 -4.75
CA LYS A 414 -6.33 19.16 -4.57
C LYS A 414 -6.04 18.75 -3.12
N ALA A 415 -6.52 19.54 -2.15
CA ALA A 415 -6.39 19.22 -0.73
C ALA A 415 -7.18 17.94 -0.36
N GLY A 416 -8.40 17.80 -0.89
CA GLY A 416 -9.23 16.61 -0.71
C GLY A 416 -8.65 15.36 -1.36
N HIS A 417 -8.11 15.48 -2.57
CA HIS A 417 -7.55 14.36 -3.33
C HIS A 417 -6.46 13.58 -2.57
N ALA A 418 -5.59 14.30 -1.85
CA ALA A 418 -4.55 13.70 -1.02
C ALA A 418 -5.10 12.75 0.06
N LEU A 419 -6.26 13.09 0.63
CA LEU A 419 -6.92 12.31 1.68
C LEU A 419 -7.80 11.18 1.10
N TRP A 420 -8.39 11.38 -0.08
CA TRP A 420 -9.12 10.33 -0.80
C TRP A 420 -8.22 9.18 -1.25
N GLY A 421 -6.95 9.46 -1.53
CA GLY A 421 -5.98 8.47 -2.00
C GLY A 421 -5.49 7.47 -0.94
N ARG A 422 -6.00 7.51 0.30
CA ARG A 422 -5.55 6.64 1.39
C ARG A 422 -6.15 5.22 1.30
N PHE A 423 -5.27 4.22 1.26
CA PHE A 423 -5.61 2.80 1.32
C PHE A 423 -4.96 2.13 2.52
N ASP A 424 -5.77 1.46 3.35
CA ASP A 424 -5.25 0.68 4.48
C ASP A 424 -5.22 -0.81 4.13
N PHE A 425 -4.08 -1.44 4.37
CA PHE A 425 -3.82 -2.86 4.14
C PHE A 425 -3.38 -3.55 5.44
N VAL A 426 -3.66 -4.83 5.52
CA VAL A 426 -3.24 -5.73 6.58
C VAL A 426 -2.48 -6.89 5.97
N SER A 427 -1.32 -7.19 6.53
CA SER A 427 -0.48 -8.34 6.17
C SER A 427 0.13 -8.95 7.42
N GLU A 428 0.68 -10.15 7.31
CA GLU A 428 1.37 -10.83 8.40
C GLU A 428 2.83 -11.03 8.03
N LEU A 429 3.73 -10.50 8.85
CA LEU A 429 5.17 -10.72 8.74
C LEU A 429 5.56 -11.88 9.65
N ILE A 430 6.19 -12.88 9.05
CA ILE A 430 6.67 -14.09 9.69
C ILE A 430 8.19 -14.10 9.54
N TRP A 431 8.88 -14.16 10.67
CA TRP A 431 10.33 -14.28 10.72
C TRP A 431 10.69 -15.50 11.53
N VAL A 432 11.48 -16.39 10.95
CA VAL A 432 12.02 -17.57 11.61
C VAL A 432 13.53 -17.50 11.58
N GLU A 433 14.17 -17.60 12.74
CA GLU A 433 15.62 -17.71 12.90
C GLU A 433 15.93 -19.05 13.57
N MET A 434 16.92 -19.76 13.04
CA MET A 434 17.49 -20.94 13.67
C MET A 434 19.01 -20.81 13.72
N SER A 435 19.58 -21.05 14.90
CA SER A 435 21.01 -21.05 15.09
C SER A 435 21.42 -22.12 16.08
N GLY A 436 22.50 -22.83 15.79
CA GLY A 436 22.97 -23.90 16.66
C GLY A 436 24.30 -24.46 16.22
N ASN A 437 24.77 -25.45 16.96
CA ASN A 437 25.97 -26.20 16.64
C ASN A 437 25.60 -27.57 16.09
N TYR A 438 26.42 -28.08 15.17
CA TYR A 438 26.23 -29.40 14.58
C TYR A 438 27.52 -30.22 14.68
N GLN A 439 27.35 -31.53 14.71
CA GLN A 439 28.41 -32.52 14.56
C GLN A 439 28.04 -33.42 13.37
N SER A 440 28.87 -33.40 12.33
CA SER A 440 28.70 -34.23 11.15
C SER A 440 29.66 -35.41 11.19
N ALA A 441 29.12 -36.61 11.23
CA ALA A 441 29.86 -37.87 11.12
C ALA A 441 29.52 -38.58 9.79
N LYS A 442 30.53 -39.15 9.14
CA LYS A 442 30.33 -40.03 7.98
C LYS A 442 30.19 -41.45 8.50
N LEU A 443 29.02 -42.05 8.32
CA LEU A 443 28.76 -43.45 8.64
C LEU A 443 28.83 -44.25 7.35
N GLU A 444 29.85 -45.08 7.24
CA GLU A 444 29.99 -46.05 6.17
C GLU A 444 29.20 -47.32 6.54
N TYR A 445 28.20 -47.67 5.75
CA TYR A 445 27.44 -48.90 5.91
C TYR A 445 27.90 -49.92 4.86
N GLY A 446 28.35 -51.09 5.32
CA GLY A 446 28.76 -52.21 4.49
C GLY A 446 29.65 -53.21 5.24
N ASN A 447 29.59 -54.49 4.87
CA ASN A 447 30.49 -55.50 5.43
C ASN A 447 31.91 -55.22 4.90
N GLN A 448 32.83 -54.84 5.79
CA GLN A 448 34.23 -54.50 5.40
C GLN A 448 34.95 -55.65 4.68
N PHE A 449 34.44 -56.88 4.79
CA PHE A 449 35.10 -58.08 4.32
C PHE A 449 34.56 -58.68 3.01
N THR A 450 33.35 -58.36 2.53
CA THR A 450 32.78 -59.10 1.38
C THR A 450 32.09 -58.32 0.27
N ASP A 451 31.80 -57.01 0.37
CA ASP A 451 30.85 -56.41 -0.59
C ASP A 451 31.33 -55.22 -1.45
N ARG A 452 30.88 -55.26 -2.71
CA ARG A 452 31.16 -54.33 -3.83
C ARG A 452 30.36 -53.03 -3.79
N ILE A 453 29.47 -52.85 -2.81
CA ILE A 453 28.62 -51.65 -2.68
C ILE A 453 28.88 -51.01 -1.32
N LYS A 454 29.60 -49.89 -1.32
CA LYS A 454 29.77 -49.04 -0.14
C LYS A 454 28.69 -47.96 -0.16
N SER A 455 27.83 -47.94 0.85
CA SER A 455 26.87 -46.85 1.03
C SER A 455 27.40 -45.92 2.14
N GLU A 456 27.82 -44.72 1.76
CA GLU A 456 28.21 -43.68 2.71
C GLU A 456 26.98 -42.82 3.05
N LYS A 457 26.65 -42.69 4.33
CA LYS A 457 25.62 -41.77 4.80
C LYS A 457 26.24 -40.76 5.77
N GLN A 458 26.15 -39.50 5.43
CA GLN A 458 26.49 -38.42 6.34
C GLN A 458 25.35 -38.26 7.36
N VAL A 459 25.66 -38.39 8.63
CA VAL A 459 24.74 -38.14 9.74
C VAL A 459 25.14 -36.86 10.43
N ILE A 460 24.16 -35.98 10.58
CA ILE A 460 24.32 -34.68 11.22
C ILE A 460 23.53 -34.75 12.53
N ASN A 461 24.21 -34.50 13.64
CA ASN A 461 23.62 -34.38 14.96
C ASN A 461 23.68 -32.92 15.40
N ILE A 462 22.52 -32.40 15.81
CA ILE A 462 22.36 -31.08 16.42
C ILE A 462 21.93 -31.32 17.87
N GLU A 463 22.88 -31.19 18.80
CA GLU A 463 22.63 -31.42 20.23
C GLU A 463 21.71 -30.34 20.82
N THR A 464 21.92 -29.08 20.44
CA THR A 464 21.07 -27.96 20.84
C THR A 464 21.14 -26.86 19.80
N MET A 465 19.98 -26.47 19.29
CA MET A 465 19.78 -25.27 18.49
C MET A 465 18.65 -24.41 19.07
N THR A 466 18.73 -23.12 18.86
CA THR A 466 17.67 -22.17 19.20
C THR A 466 16.83 -21.90 17.97
N LEU A 467 15.53 -22.22 18.04
CA LEU A 467 14.51 -21.80 17.10
C LEU A 467 13.80 -20.58 17.68
N ARG A 468 13.72 -19.50 16.91
CA ARG A 468 12.94 -18.31 17.25
C ARG A 468 11.97 -18.00 16.13
N VAL A 469 10.71 -17.81 16.50
CA VAL A 469 9.62 -17.51 15.58
C VAL A 469 8.98 -16.19 16.00
N TRP A 470 9.11 -15.17 15.17
CA TRP A 470 8.40 -13.90 15.32
C TRP A 470 7.23 -13.86 14.34
N VAL A 471 6.06 -13.50 14.86
CA VAL A 471 4.88 -13.26 14.01
C VAL A 471 4.21 -11.96 14.44
N ALA A 472 4.04 -11.06 13.48
CA ALA A 472 3.31 -9.82 13.68
C ALA A 472 2.42 -9.50 12.48
N GLN A 473 1.21 -9.04 12.76
CA GLN A 473 0.33 -8.43 11.78
C GLN A 473 0.72 -6.97 11.59
N PHE A 474 1.01 -6.58 10.37
CA PHE A 474 1.35 -5.22 9.98
C PHE A 474 0.12 -4.51 9.43
N GLU A 475 -0.15 -3.32 9.98
CA GLU A 475 -1.10 -2.37 9.42
C GLU A 475 -0.32 -1.34 8.60
N THR A 476 -0.64 -1.27 7.32
CA THR A 476 0.13 -0.49 6.36
C THR A 476 -0.77 0.41 5.52
N VAL A 477 -0.26 1.57 5.10
CA VAL A 477 -1.03 2.57 4.37
C VAL A 477 -0.31 3.01 3.09
N SER A 478 -1.05 3.18 2.00
CA SER A 478 -0.56 3.68 0.72
C SER A 478 -1.40 4.88 0.25
N PHE A 479 -0.79 5.86 -0.42
CA PHE A 479 -1.43 7.09 -0.90
C PHE A 479 -1.44 7.13 -2.43
N GLY A 480 -2.25 6.25 -3.02
CA GLY A 480 -2.37 6.05 -4.47
C GLY A 480 -1.74 4.75 -4.96
N LYS A 481 -2.10 4.39 -6.20
CA LYS A 481 -1.89 3.05 -6.79
C LYS A 481 -0.44 2.54 -6.78
N HIS A 482 0.54 3.41 -7.03
CA HIS A 482 1.97 3.06 -7.20
C HIS A 482 2.86 3.66 -6.11
N SER A 483 2.23 4.14 -5.04
CA SER A 483 2.94 4.81 -3.96
C SER A 483 3.55 3.78 -3.00
N GLU A 484 4.62 4.19 -2.32
CA GLU A 484 5.22 3.38 -1.27
C GLU A 484 4.24 3.14 -0.14
N ARG A 485 4.44 2.01 0.54
CA ARG A 485 3.59 1.56 1.62
C ARG A 485 4.26 1.86 2.95
N TRP A 486 3.53 2.54 3.83
CA TRP A 486 4.02 3.01 5.11
C TRP A 486 3.47 2.14 6.23
N LEU A 487 4.34 1.66 7.12
CA LEU A 487 3.94 0.92 8.31
C LEU A 487 3.37 1.88 9.36
N VAL A 488 2.14 1.62 9.83
CA VAL A 488 1.42 2.49 10.78
C VAL A 488 1.13 1.77 12.08
N GLY A 489 1.01 0.45 12.03
CA GLY A 489 0.78 -0.38 13.21
C GLY A 489 1.39 -1.76 13.06
N MET A 490 1.65 -2.39 14.19
CA MET A 490 2.20 -3.74 14.27
C MET A 490 1.58 -4.45 15.46
N ARG A 491 0.93 -5.59 15.25
CA ARG A 491 0.26 -6.35 16.31
C ARG A 491 0.82 -7.77 16.38
N GLY A 492 1.26 -8.21 17.56
CA GLY A 492 1.80 -9.55 17.74
C GLY A 492 0.72 -10.62 17.60
N LEU A 493 1.05 -11.75 16.97
CA LEU A 493 0.16 -12.90 16.84
C LEU A 493 0.74 -14.11 17.62
N PRO A 494 0.56 -14.17 18.96
CA PRO A 494 1.17 -15.21 19.79
C PRO A 494 0.70 -16.61 19.44
N ASP A 495 -0.59 -16.80 19.16
CA ASP A 495 -1.13 -18.11 18.80
C ASP A 495 -0.49 -18.68 17.53
N LYS A 496 -0.26 -17.82 16.52
CA LYS A 496 0.37 -18.22 15.27
C LYS A 496 1.87 -18.47 15.43
N ALA A 497 2.56 -17.64 16.22
CA ALA A 497 3.97 -17.87 16.55
C ALA A 497 4.16 -19.21 17.28
N LYS A 498 3.30 -19.50 18.26
CA LYS A 498 3.33 -20.74 19.04
C LYS A 498 3.02 -21.95 18.19
N TYR A 499 2.00 -21.86 17.33
CA TYR A 499 1.64 -22.92 16.39
C TYR A 499 2.82 -23.27 15.46
N LEU A 500 3.44 -22.27 14.83
CA LEU A 500 4.58 -22.49 13.92
C LEU A 500 5.79 -23.07 14.67
N ALA A 501 6.11 -22.54 15.85
CA ALA A 501 7.21 -23.06 16.67
C ALA A 501 6.98 -24.52 17.08
N GLN A 502 5.77 -24.86 17.55
CA GLN A 502 5.41 -26.22 17.96
C GLN A 502 5.43 -27.21 16.79
N HIS A 503 4.92 -26.83 15.61
CA HIS A 503 4.94 -27.70 14.44
C HIS A 503 6.38 -28.02 14.00
N LEU A 504 7.24 -27.00 13.90
CA LEU A 504 8.65 -27.19 13.55
C LEU A 504 9.40 -28.03 14.60
N ALA A 505 9.10 -27.83 15.88
CA ALA A 505 9.66 -28.63 16.96
C ALA A 505 9.25 -30.10 16.88
N GLN A 506 7.97 -30.36 16.60
CA GLN A 506 7.46 -31.72 16.43
C GLN A 506 8.08 -32.40 15.20
N PHE A 507 8.13 -31.69 14.07
CA PHE A 507 8.81 -32.21 12.88
C PHE A 507 10.29 -32.51 13.14
N ALA A 508 11.01 -31.66 13.88
CA ALA A 508 12.40 -31.91 14.25
C ALA A 508 12.57 -33.19 15.07
N ALA A 509 11.66 -33.45 16.02
CA ALA A 509 11.66 -34.65 16.83
C ALA A 509 11.38 -35.91 15.99
N ASP A 510 10.43 -35.83 15.07
CA ASP A 510 10.05 -36.93 14.18
C ASP A 510 11.13 -37.28 13.15
N GLN A 511 11.93 -36.30 12.70
CA GLN A 511 13.06 -36.51 11.77
C GLN A 511 14.32 -37.04 12.45
N SER A 512 14.29 -37.32 13.77
CA SER A 512 15.42 -37.91 14.48
C SER A 512 15.66 -39.36 14.02
N ILE A 513 16.45 -39.52 12.96
CA ILE A 513 16.83 -40.83 12.43
C ILE A 513 17.88 -41.46 13.34
N ILE A 514 17.49 -42.58 13.97
CA ILE A 514 18.29 -43.73 14.42
C ILE A 514 19.69 -43.37 14.96
N VAL A 515 19.78 -42.90 16.21
CA VAL A 515 21.01 -43.09 17.01
C VAL A 515 20.73 -43.52 18.46
N ALA A 516 19.47 -43.50 18.93
CA ALA A 516 19.09 -44.15 20.19
C ALA A 516 17.65 -44.71 20.06
N PRO A 517 17.43 -46.03 20.24
CA PRO A 517 16.09 -46.61 20.15
C PRO A 517 15.26 -46.17 21.36
N GLY A 518 14.43 -45.15 21.20
CA GLY A 518 13.48 -44.71 22.21
C GLY A 518 12.05 -45.22 21.98
N SER A 519 11.68 -45.52 20.73
CA SER A 519 10.31 -45.90 20.35
C SER A 519 10.19 -47.37 19.96
N SER A 520 9.03 -47.99 20.23
CA SER A 520 8.72 -49.37 19.86
C SER A 520 8.72 -49.60 18.34
N ALA A 521 8.41 -48.55 17.56
CA ALA A 521 8.45 -48.57 16.10
C ALA A 521 9.89 -48.63 15.55
N ASP A 522 10.85 -48.01 16.24
CA ASP A 522 12.26 -48.06 15.85
C ASP A 522 12.88 -49.43 16.13
N MET A 523 12.48 -50.10 17.21
CA MET A 523 12.89 -51.48 17.48
C MET A 523 12.40 -52.44 16.38
N GLN A 524 11.20 -52.24 15.84
CA GLN A 524 10.69 -53.05 14.74
C GLN A 524 11.47 -52.82 13.45
N LYS A 525 11.81 -51.57 13.10
CA LYS A 525 12.61 -51.27 11.90
C LYS A 525 14.02 -51.85 12.00
N VAL A 526 14.67 -51.73 13.15
CA VAL A 526 15.99 -52.34 13.39
C VAL A 526 15.92 -53.87 13.30
N ALA A 527 14.88 -54.49 13.86
CA ALA A 527 14.67 -55.94 13.74
C ALA A 527 14.46 -56.38 12.29
N THR A 528 13.69 -55.63 11.50
CA THR A 528 13.48 -55.93 10.07
C THR A 528 14.76 -55.79 9.23
N LEU A 529 15.56 -54.76 9.50
CA LEU A 529 16.85 -54.56 8.81
C LEU A 529 17.88 -55.63 9.20
N GLY A 530 17.91 -56.04 10.47
CA GLY A 530 18.72 -57.16 10.94
C GLY A 530 18.34 -58.49 10.30
N ALA A 531 17.03 -58.76 10.17
CA ALA A 531 16.51 -59.97 9.52
C ALA A 531 16.82 -60.02 8.00
N LEU A 532 16.74 -58.87 7.32
CA LEU A 532 17.11 -58.74 5.90
C LEU A 532 18.60 -58.99 5.67
N ASN A 533 19.47 -58.51 6.57
CA ASN A 533 20.91 -58.73 6.47
C ASN A 533 21.31 -60.20 6.70
N GLN A 534 20.56 -60.92 7.54
CA GLN A 534 20.73 -62.37 7.73
C GLN A 534 20.25 -63.19 6.53
N LEU A 535 19.20 -62.74 5.83
CA LEU A 535 18.73 -63.38 4.59
C LEU A 535 19.70 -63.22 3.42
N GLY A 536 20.44 -62.11 3.35
CA GLY A 536 21.48 -61.89 2.33
C GLY A 536 22.74 -62.77 2.51
N GLY A 537 22.95 -63.32 3.71
CA GLY A 537 24.12 -64.15 4.06
C GLY A 537 23.96 -65.65 3.79
N GLY A 538 22.85 -66.10 3.18
CA GLY A 538 22.66 -67.50 2.76
C GLY A 538 22.50 -68.51 3.89
N GLN A 539 22.33 -68.10 5.15
CA GLN A 539 22.03 -69.00 6.27
C GLN A 539 20.76 -68.57 6.98
N VAL A 540 19.72 -69.40 6.86
CA VAL A 540 18.46 -69.26 7.59
C VAL A 540 18.67 -69.75 9.03
N PRO A 541 18.51 -68.91 10.07
CA PRO A 541 18.57 -69.38 11.45
C PRO A 541 17.30 -70.18 11.80
N ALA A 542 17.47 -71.28 12.51
CA ALA A 542 16.38 -72.07 13.08
C ALA A 542 15.72 -71.30 14.24
N GLY A 543 14.79 -70.40 13.91
CA GLY A 543 14.08 -69.59 14.91
C GLY A 543 13.17 -68.51 14.33
N LEU A 544 12.66 -68.69 13.11
CA LEU A 544 11.81 -67.69 12.46
C LEU A 544 10.38 -67.72 13.01
N PRO A 545 9.78 -66.55 13.34
CA PRO A 545 8.35 -66.45 13.62
C PRO A 545 7.52 -66.96 12.44
N GLN A 546 6.41 -67.64 12.74
CA GLN A 546 5.56 -68.33 11.76
C GLN A 546 5.06 -67.46 10.60
N ALA A 547 4.97 -66.14 10.81
CA ALA A 547 4.64 -65.16 9.76
C ALA A 547 5.71 -65.08 8.65
N MET A 548 7.00 -65.30 8.97
CA MET A 548 8.07 -65.37 7.97
C MET A 548 8.10 -66.71 7.23
N LEU A 549 7.68 -67.82 7.86
CA LEU A 549 7.50 -69.09 7.16
C LEU A 549 6.37 -69.03 6.12
N GLN A 550 5.35 -68.22 6.36
CA GLN A 550 4.28 -67.97 5.38
C GLN A 550 4.76 -67.08 4.21
N ALA A 551 5.63 -66.10 4.48
CA ALA A 551 6.23 -65.27 3.42
C ALA A 551 7.30 -66.02 2.60
N LEU A 552 8.01 -66.98 3.20
CA LEU A 552 8.95 -67.87 2.50
C LEU A 552 8.26 -69.06 1.83
N GLY A 553 7.05 -69.42 2.25
CA GLY A 553 6.24 -70.49 1.67
C GLY A 553 5.52 -70.12 0.37
N SER A 554 5.57 -68.86 -0.09
CA SER A 554 4.92 -68.42 -1.33
C SER A 554 5.76 -68.63 -2.59
N THR A 555 6.87 -69.37 -2.53
CA THR A 555 7.59 -69.84 -3.73
C THR A 555 7.28 -71.31 -4.03
N GLN A 556 6.01 -71.70 -4.02
CA GLN A 556 5.54 -72.79 -4.86
C GLN A 556 4.89 -72.16 -6.10
N THR A 557 5.62 -72.23 -7.20
CA THR A 557 5.10 -72.12 -8.56
C THR A 557 3.95 -73.11 -8.73
N SER A 558 2.73 -72.65 -8.48
CA SER A 558 1.53 -73.31 -9.01
C SER A 558 1.57 -73.18 -10.54
N PRO A 559 1.25 -74.23 -11.32
CA PRO A 559 1.19 -74.11 -12.76
C PRO A 559 0.15 -73.03 -13.10
N ALA A 560 0.55 -72.03 -13.87
CA ALA A 560 -0.32 -70.96 -14.33
C ALA A 560 -1.52 -71.60 -15.07
N GLN A 561 -2.72 -71.47 -14.49
CA GLN A 561 -3.95 -71.72 -15.24
C GLN A 561 -4.06 -70.65 -16.30
N THR A 562 -3.76 -71.00 -17.55
CA THR A 562 -4.00 -70.15 -18.71
C THR A 562 -5.51 -69.98 -18.89
N LEU A 563 -6.03 -68.83 -18.48
CA LEU A 563 -7.41 -68.44 -18.75
C LEU A 563 -7.52 -67.97 -20.21
N HIS A 564 -8.49 -68.50 -20.95
CA HIS A 564 -8.79 -68.07 -22.30
C HIS A 564 -10.06 -67.20 -22.31
N CYS A 565 -10.04 -66.15 -23.12
CA CYS A 565 -11.19 -65.28 -23.33
C CYS A 565 -12.36 -66.09 -23.92
N PRO A 566 -13.56 -66.06 -23.35
CA PRO A 566 -14.69 -66.83 -23.87
C PRO A 566 -15.18 -66.35 -25.25
N ALA A 567 -14.88 -65.10 -25.63
CA ALA A 567 -15.32 -64.52 -26.90
C ALA A 567 -14.34 -64.79 -28.07
N CYS A 568 -13.02 -64.75 -27.82
CA CYS A 568 -12.01 -64.86 -28.89
C CYS A 568 -10.91 -65.90 -28.63
N GLN A 569 -10.98 -66.63 -27.51
CA GLN A 569 -10.02 -67.66 -27.08
C GLN A 569 -8.56 -67.21 -26.89
N ALA A 570 -8.27 -65.91 -26.95
CA ALA A 570 -6.96 -65.38 -26.61
C ALA A 570 -6.61 -65.64 -25.13
N VAL A 571 -5.33 -65.85 -24.83
CA VAL A 571 -4.82 -66.01 -23.45
C VAL A 571 -4.98 -64.68 -22.70
N VAL A 572 -5.58 -64.73 -21.52
CA VAL A 572 -5.83 -63.57 -20.66
C VAL A 572 -5.00 -63.71 -19.39
N GLU A 573 -4.31 -62.63 -19.01
CA GLU A 573 -3.57 -62.58 -17.75
C GLU A 573 -4.50 -62.69 -16.54
N ALA A 574 -4.09 -63.45 -15.52
CA ALA A 574 -4.88 -63.70 -14.33
C ALA A 574 -5.18 -62.37 -13.58
N GLY A 575 -6.47 -62.02 -13.48
CA GLY A 575 -6.93 -60.78 -12.83
C GLY A 575 -7.30 -59.64 -13.79
N ALA A 576 -7.11 -59.80 -15.10
CA ALA A 576 -7.57 -58.80 -16.07
C ALA A 576 -9.11 -58.75 -16.11
N ARG A 577 -9.68 -57.54 -16.04
CA ARG A 577 -11.14 -57.30 -16.13
C ARG A 577 -11.66 -57.28 -17.57
N PHE A 578 -10.78 -57.06 -18.54
CA PHE A 578 -11.09 -57.01 -19.96
C PHE A 578 -10.00 -57.75 -20.76
N CYS A 579 -10.39 -58.39 -21.85
CA CYS A 579 -9.47 -59.01 -22.80
C CYS A 579 -8.74 -57.93 -23.61
N SER A 580 -7.41 -57.98 -23.66
CA SER A 580 -6.58 -57.02 -24.41
C SER A 580 -6.79 -57.07 -25.93
N GLU A 581 -7.17 -58.23 -26.47
CA GLU A 581 -7.32 -58.44 -27.92
C GLU A 581 -8.69 -58.01 -28.46
N CYS A 582 -9.77 -58.19 -27.68
CA CYS A 582 -11.13 -57.92 -28.16
C CYS A 582 -11.97 -57.01 -27.26
N GLY A 583 -11.44 -56.57 -26.11
CA GLY A 583 -12.11 -55.66 -25.17
C GLY A 583 -13.28 -56.28 -24.39
N SER A 584 -13.59 -57.56 -24.56
CA SER A 584 -14.70 -58.21 -23.85
C SER A 584 -14.37 -58.43 -22.37
N VAL A 585 -15.41 -58.35 -21.52
CA VAL A 585 -15.27 -58.49 -20.05
C VAL A 585 -14.97 -59.94 -19.69
N THR A 586 -13.90 -60.16 -18.93
CA THR A 586 -13.36 -61.49 -18.62
C THR A 586 -13.77 -62.02 -17.24
N SER A 587 -14.53 -61.25 -16.44
CA SER A 587 -15.16 -61.72 -15.19
C SER A 587 -16.44 -60.91 -14.82
N PRO A 588 -17.50 -61.54 -14.28
CA PRO A 588 -18.70 -60.83 -13.84
C PRO A 588 -18.43 -60.04 -12.56
N SER A 589 -18.82 -58.76 -12.54
CA SER A 589 -18.64 -57.84 -11.41
C SER A 589 -19.42 -58.29 -10.16
N VAL A 590 -18.72 -58.44 -9.03
CA VAL A 590 -19.28 -58.33 -7.68
C VAL A 590 -18.56 -57.19 -6.97
#